data_AF-A0A7S1JC76-F1
#
_entry.id   AF-A0A7S1JC76-F1
#
_cell.length_a   1.000
_cell.length_b   1.000
_cell.length_c   1.000
_cell.angle_alpha   90.00
_cell.angle_beta   90.00
_cell.angle_gamma   90.00
#
_symmetry.space_group_name_H-M   'P 1'
#
loop_
_entity.id
_entity.type
_entity.pdbx_description
1 polymer ?
#
loop_
_entity_poly.entity_id
_entity_poly.type
_entity_poly.pdbx_seq_one_letter_code
_entity_poly.pdbx_strand_id
1 'polypeptide(L)'
;HYIFALIHRLWYVELPPRWLEAEIFLLPKGGDPMDPTNYRPIALLGSIYKIFSTHASHYLYSHLANPDTLHHAQFGFRQKHQTIDHVMALACKRSKYPDSYILYLDLSKAFNSVVLRTLFKVLKKSGLSLDFINFLLRLYHSP
;
A
#
# COMPACT_ATOMS: atom_id res chain seq x y z
N HIS A 1 -27.70 -3.00 -3.42
CA HIS A 1 -28.26 -2.14 -2.35
C HIS A 1 -27.71 -2.48 -0.95
N TYR A 2 -27.74 -3.72 -0.47
CA TYR A 2 -27.27 -4.07 0.90
C TYR A 2 -25.78 -3.85 1.16
N ILE A 3 -24.88 -4.24 0.24
CA ILE A 3 -23.44 -4.08 0.42
C ILE A 3 -23.04 -2.60 0.49
N PHE A 4 -23.63 -1.75 -0.35
CA PHE A 4 -23.36 -0.30 -0.33
C PHE A 4 -23.81 0.34 0.99
N ALA A 5 -25.00 -0.01 1.49
CA ALA A 5 -25.49 0.47 2.78
C ALA A 5 -24.62 -0.03 3.94
N LEU A 6 -24.15 -1.28 3.88
CA LEU A 6 -23.20 -1.84 4.85
C LEU A 6 -21.86 -1.11 4.82
N ILE A 7 -21.33 -0.81 3.62
CA ILE A 7 -20.07 -0.07 3.45
C ILE A 7 -20.21 1.34 4.03
N HIS A 8 -21.29 2.02 3.70
CA HIS A 8 -21.55 3.37 4.19
C HIS A 8 -21.72 3.38 5.73
N ARG A 9 -22.42 2.41 6.30
CA ARG A 9 -22.60 2.33 7.77
C ARG A 9 -21.29 2.05 8.49
N LEU A 10 -20.48 1.13 7.99
CA LEU A 10 -19.20 0.76 8.58
C LEU A 10 -18.10 1.79 8.34
N TRP A 11 -18.33 2.77 7.47
CA TRP A 11 -17.51 3.96 7.41
C TRP A 11 -17.50 4.73 8.73
N TYR A 12 -18.61 4.70 9.49
CA TYR A 12 -18.81 5.48 10.72
C TYR A 12 -18.87 4.64 12.00
N VAL A 13 -18.85 3.30 11.90
CA VAL A 13 -19.01 2.38 13.03
C VAL A 13 -17.77 1.48 13.16
N GLU A 14 -17.53 0.92 14.33
CA GLU A 14 -16.47 -0.07 14.55
C GLU A 14 -16.65 -1.32 13.68
N LEU A 15 -15.52 -1.87 13.22
CA LEU A 15 -15.48 -3.10 12.44
C LEU A 15 -15.58 -4.31 13.38
N PRO A 16 -16.34 -5.36 13.02
CA PRO A 16 -16.37 -6.60 13.80
C PRO A 16 -14.95 -7.19 13.95
N PRO A 17 -14.51 -7.60 15.15
CA PRO A 17 -13.14 -8.09 15.38
C PRO A 17 -12.73 -9.23 14.45
N ARG A 18 -13.65 -10.16 14.18
CA ARG A 18 -13.44 -11.29 13.26
C ARG A 18 -13.07 -10.88 11.83
N TRP A 19 -13.39 -9.65 11.41
CA TRP A 19 -13.03 -9.17 10.08
C TRP A 19 -11.58 -8.70 10.00
N LEU A 20 -10.95 -8.45 11.14
CA LEU A 20 -9.57 -7.97 11.27
C LEU A 20 -8.60 -9.14 11.51
N GLU A 21 -9.13 -10.33 11.84
CA GLU A 21 -8.37 -11.57 11.92
C GLU A 21 -7.82 -11.98 10.54
N ALA A 22 -6.58 -12.47 10.53
CA ALA A 22 -5.93 -13.01 9.35
C ALA A 22 -5.30 -14.37 9.64
N GLU A 23 -5.44 -15.30 8.69
CA GLU A 23 -4.71 -16.57 8.73
C GLU A 23 -3.35 -16.39 8.08
N ILE A 24 -2.27 -16.72 8.80
CA ILE A 24 -0.92 -16.63 8.27
C ILE A 24 -0.56 -17.92 7.52
N PHE A 25 -0.33 -17.78 6.22
CA PHE A 25 0.18 -18.85 5.37
C PHE A 25 1.63 -18.59 4.99
N LEU A 26 2.50 -19.60 5.11
CA LEU A 26 3.92 -19.49 4.76
C LEU A 26 4.15 -19.96 3.33
N LEU A 27 4.53 -19.04 2.43
CA LEU A 27 4.93 -19.39 1.06
C LEU A 27 6.44 -19.63 0.96
N PRO A 28 6.89 -20.80 0.48
CA PRO A 28 8.30 -21.04 0.21
C PRO A 28 8.85 -20.07 -0.85
N LYS A 29 10.03 -19.49 -0.60
CA LYS A 29 10.79 -18.66 -1.56
C LYS A 29 11.87 -19.47 -2.30
N GLY A 30 12.04 -20.75 -1.98
CA GLY A 30 13.18 -21.59 -2.37
C GLY A 30 14.32 -21.50 -1.34
N GLY A 31 15.30 -22.41 -1.41
CA GLY A 31 16.36 -22.54 -0.40
C GLY A 31 16.13 -23.72 0.54
N ASP A 32 16.80 -23.73 1.69
CA ASP A 32 16.66 -24.76 2.72
C ASP A 32 15.26 -24.68 3.37
N PRO A 33 14.43 -25.76 3.30
CA PRO A 33 13.13 -25.81 3.97
C PRO A 33 13.19 -25.73 5.50
N MET A 34 14.34 -25.99 6.11
CA MET A 34 14.51 -25.91 7.56
C MET A 34 14.80 -24.49 8.05
N ASP A 35 15.15 -23.57 7.14
CA ASP A 35 15.36 -22.17 7.47
C ASP A 35 14.05 -21.37 7.35
N PRO A 36 13.47 -20.87 8.47
CA PRO A 36 12.22 -20.12 8.45
C PRO A 36 12.31 -18.81 7.67
N THR A 37 13.51 -18.26 7.44
CA THR A 37 13.69 -17.03 6.65
C THR A 37 13.48 -17.26 5.14
N ASN A 38 13.47 -18.51 4.69
CA ASN A 38 13.12 -18.89 3.32
C ASN A 38 11.61 -18.95 3.05
N TYR A 39 10.79 -18.56 4.03
CA TYR A 39 9.34 -18.44 3.88
C TYR A 39 8.89 -16.98 3.86
N ARG A 40 7.90 -16.69 3.02
CA ARG A 40 7.19 -15.42 2.98
C ARG A 40 5.85 -15.60 3.70
N PRO A 41 5.64 -14.98 4.87
CA PRO A 41 4.33 -14.99 5.50
C PRO A 41 3.35 -14.15 4.66
N ILE A 42 2.17 -14.72 4.38
CA ILE A 42 1.05 -14.06 3.75
C ILE A 42 -0.13 -14.08 4.72
N ALA A 43 -0.68 -12.91 5.00
CA ALA A 43 -1.91 -12.76 5.75
C ALA A 43 -3.13 -12.94 4.83
N LEU A 44 -3.87 -14.03 5.02
CA LEU A 44 -5.14 -14.28 4.35
C LEU A 44 -6.27 -13.62 5.15
N LEU A 45 -6.67 -12.45 4.66
CA LEU A 45 -7.78 -11.68 5.23
C LEU A 45 -9.13 -12.18 4.70
N GLY A 46 -10.16 -12.05 5.52
CA GLY A 46 -11.54 -12.40 5.15
C GLY A 46 -12.05 -11.63 3.92
N SER A 47 -12.95 -12.24 3.14
CA SER A 47 -13.49 -11.64 1.91
C SER A 47 -14.14 -10.28 2.15
N ILE A 48 -14.78 -10.10 3.30
CA ILE A 48 -15.40 -8.84 3.66
C ILE A 48 -14.35 -7.75 3.81
N TYR A 49 -13.29 -7.99 4.60
CA TYR A 49 -12.15 -7.06 4.73
C TYR A 49 -11.59 -6.66 3.37
N LYS A 50 -11.39 -7.64 2.46
CA LYS A 50 -10.88 -7.38 1.11
C LYS A 50 -11.79 -6.46 0.29
N ILE A 51 -13.10 -6.59 0.40
CA ILE A 51 -14.05 -5.69 -0.27
C ILE A 51 -13.88 -4.25 0.26
N PHE A 52 -13.79 -4.10 1.58
CA PHE A 52 -13.59 -2.80 2.22
C PHE A 52 -12.25 -2.16 1.85
N SER A 53 -11.16 -2.91 1.98
CA SER A 53 -9.83 -2.43 1.63
C SER A 53 -9.74 -2.09 0.15
N THR A 54 -10.39 -2.85 -0.74
CA THR A 54 -10.46 -2.54 -2.18
C THR A 54 -11.17 -1.22 -2.44
N HIS A 55 -12.33 -1.00 -1.82
CA HIS A 55 -13.05 0.27 -1.95
C HIS A 55 -12.22 1.46 -1.44
N ALA A 56 -11.58 1.31 -0.29
CA ALA A 56 -10.69 2.32 0.27
C ALA A 56 -9.45 2.56 -0.60
N SER A 57 -8.87 1.51 -1.18
CA SER A 57 -7.77 1.64 -2.15
C SER A 57 -8.21 2.40 -3.39
N HIS A 58 -9.41 2.15 -3.94
CA HIS A 58 -9.92 2.93 -5.07
C HIS A 58 -10.06 4.41 -4.73
N TYR A 59 -10.64 4.74 -3.57
CA TYR A 59 -10.72 6.13 -3.12
C TYR A 59 -9.33 6.78 -3.01
N LEU A 60 -8.37 6.07 -2.40
CA LEU A 60 -6.99 6.54 -2.30
C LEU A 60 -6.34 6.73 -3.68
N TYR A 61 -6.53 5.81 -4.62
CA TYR A 61 -6.02 5.96 -5.98
C TYR A 61 -6.61 7.17 -6.70
N SER A 62 -7.90 7.45 -6.52
CA SER A 62 -8.53 8.65 -7.06
C SER A 62 -7.92 9.92 -6.48
N HIS A 63 -7.60 9.94 -5.17
CA HIS A 63 -6.89 11.04 -4.53
C HIS A 63 -5.47 11.21 -5.08
N LEU A 64 -4.71 10.12 -5.19
CA LEU A 64 -3.33 10.09 -5.69
C LEU A 64 -3.23 10.37 -7.20
N ALA A 65 -4.35 10.35 -7.94
CA ALA A 65 -4.37 10.69 -9.36
C ALA A 65 -4.11 12.19 -9.60
N ASN A 66 -4.29 13.04 -8.59
CA ASN A 66 -3.90 14.45 -8.67
C ASN A 66 -2.36 14.54 -8.90
N PRO A 67 -1.91 15.19 -10.00
CA PRO A 67 -0.50 15.28 -10.36
C PRO A 67 0.40 15.81 -9.25
N ASP A 68 -0.11 16.69 -8.40
CA ASP A 68 0.66 17.36 -7.35
C ASP A 68 0.83 16.51 -6.08
N THR A 69 0.19 15.33 -6.02
CA THR A 69 0.20 14.48 -4.81
C THR A 69 1.41 13.54 -4.77
N LEU A 70 1.83 13.02 -5.91
CA LEU A 70 2.97 12.10 -6.03
C LEU A 70 3.99 12.65 -7.02
N HIS A 71 5.27 12.56 -6.66
CA HIS A 71 6.36 12.97 -7.53
C HIS A 71 6.31 12.22 -8.87
N HIS A 72 6.60 12.91 -9.98
CA HIS A 72 6.53 12.32 -11.33
C HIS A 72 7.48 11.14 -11.55
N ALA A 73 8.56 11.06 -10.77
CA ALA A 73 9.49 9.92 -10.79
C ALA A 73 9.01 8.69 -9.99
N GLN A 74 7.82 8.73 -9.38
CA GLN A 74 7.23 7.58 -8.69
C GLN A 74 6.39 6.75 -9.67
N PHE A 75 6.97 5.63 -10.12
CA PHE A 75 6.33 4.70 -11.06
C PHE A 75 5.64 3.52 -10.36
N GLY A 76 6.20 3.07 -9.23
CA GLY A 76 5.69 1.91 -8.50
C GLY A 76 4.30 2.16 -7.89
N PHE A 77 3.44 1.14 -7.94
CA PHE A 77 2.08 1.17 -7.38
C PHE A 77 1.24 2.35 -7.87
N ARG A 78 1.44 2.79 -9.12
CA ARG A 78 0.69 3.89 -9.74
C ARG A 78 -0.05 3.40 -10.98
N GLN A 79 -1.30 3.84 -11.13
CA GLN A 79 -2.06 3.54 -12.34
C GLN A 79 -1.37 4.12 -13.58
N LYS A 80 -1.46 3.40 -14.71
CA LYS A 80 -0.90 3.81 -16.00
C LYS A 80 0.63 4.01 -16.01
N HIS A 81 1.35 3.38 -15.07
CA HIS A 81 2.81 3.32 -15.06
C HIS A 81 3.23 1.85 -15.10
N GLN A 82 4.13 1.53 -16.00
CA GLN A 82 4.73 0.22 -16.15
C GLN A 82 6.21 0.28 -15.74
N THR A 83 6.79 -0.89 -15.48
CA THR A 83 8.23 -0.99 -15.16
C THR A 83 9.11 -0.48 -16.29
N ILE A 84 8.69 -0.65 -17.54
CA ILE A 84 9.40 -0.16 -18.72
C ILE A 84 9.48 1.37 -18.76
N ASP A 85 8.44 2.08 -18.31
CA ASP A 85 8.44 3.55 -18.27
C ASP A 85 9.56 4.07 -17.38
N HIS A 86 9.82 3.39 -16.27
CA HIS A 86 10.89 3.74 -15.34
C HIS A 86 12.28 3.52 -15.96
N VAL A 87 12.46 2.40 -16.68
CA VAL A 87 13.71 2.09 -17.39
C VAL A 87 13.98 3.12 -18.49
N MET A 88 12.96 3.50 -19.26
CA MET A 88 13.08 4.54 -20.28
C MET A 88 13.43 5.91 -19.67
N ALA A 89 12.77 6.30 -18.59
CA ALA A 89 13.07 7.55 -17.89
C ALA A 89 14.53 7.59 -17.39
N LEU A 90 15.02 6.47 -16.84
CA LEU A 90 16.41 6.32 -16.41
C LEU A 90 17.38 6.41 -17.60
N ALA A 91 17.09 5.74 -18.72
CA ALA A 91 17.91 5.78 -19.93
C ALA A 91 18.00 7.20 -20.51
N CYS A 92 16.90 7.95 -20.57
CA CYS A 92 16.90 9.36 -20.98
C CYS A 92 17.71 10.26 -20.01
N LYS A 93 17.64 10.00 -18.70
CA LYS A 93 18.46 10.74 -17.73
C LYS A 93 19.95 10.43 -17.91
N ARG A 94 20.28 9.17 -18.18
CA ARG A 94 21.65 8.71 -18.43
C ARG A 94 22.23 9.32 -19.71
N SER A 95 21.45 9.40 -20.79
CA SER A 95 21.91 10.03 -22.04
C SER A 95 22.16 11.53 -21.89
N LYS A 96 21.36 12.22 -21.07
CA LYS A 96 21.56 13.64 -20.75
C LYS A 96 22.78 13.89 -19.84
N TYR A 97 23.12 12.92 -18.99
CA TYR A 97 24.23 13.03 -18.04
C TYR A 97 25.11 11.76 -18.11
N PRO A 98 25.96 11.63 -19.15
CA PRO A 98 26.71 10.40 -19.41
C PRO A 98 27.71 10.04 -18.30
N ASP A 99 28.27 11.05 -17.62
CA ASP A 99 29.26 10.87 -16.55
C ASP A 99 28.64 10.72 -15.14
N SER A 100 27.31 10.58 -15.06
CA SER A 100 26.63 10.38 -13.78
C SER A 100 26.98 9.02 -13.14
N TYR A 101 26.55 8.80 -11.90
CA TYR A 101 26.57 7.48 -11.28
C TYR A 101 25.15 7.09 -10.89
N ILE A 102 24.84 5.80 -10.94
CA ILE A 102 23.54 5.26 -10.54
C ILE A 102 23.71 4.56 -9.19
N LEU A 103 22.94 5.00 -8.20
CA LEU A 103 22.86 4.37 -6.89
C LEU A 103 21.57 3.55 -6.81
N TYR A 104 21.71 2.24 -6.63
CA TYR A 104 20.58 1.36 -6.37
C TYR A 104 20.34 1.28 -4.87
N LEU A 105 19.15 1.71 -4.44
CA LEU A 105 18.72 1.68 -3.04
C LEU A 105 17.57 0.71 -2.89
N ASP A 106 17.67 -0.19 -1.90
CA ASP A 106 16.59 -1.09 -1.50
C ASP A 106 16.34 -0.95 0.00
N LEU A 107 15.07 -1.00 0.40
CA LEU A 107 14.65 -0.83 1.78
C LEU A 107 14.38 -2.20 2.41
N SER A 108 15.19 -2.56 3.41
CA SER A 108 14.97 -3.78 4.18
C SER A 108 13.63 -3.72 4.94
N LYS A 109 12.81 -4.75 4.75
CA LYS A 109 11.49 -4.91 5.40
C LYS A 109 10.59 -3.67 5.26
N ALA A 110 10.58 -3.04 4.08
CA ALA A 110 9.93 -1.75 3.83
C ALA A 110 8.52 -1.60 4.44
N PHE A 111 7.65 -2.61 4.30
CA PHE A 111 6.30 -2.58 4.87
C PHE A 111 6.26 -2.67 6.41
N ASN A 112 7.09 -3.52 7.01
CA ASN A 112 7.15 -3.69 8.46
C ASN A 112 7.82 -2.49 9.16
N SER A 113 8.63 -1.73 8.42
CA SER A 113 9.35 -0.55 8.92
C SER A 113 8.51 0.73 8.93
N VAL A 114 7.26 0.70 8.44
CA VAL A 114 6.39 1.88 8.38
C VAL A 114 5.88 2.25 9.77
N VAL A 115 6.24 3.45 10.24
CA VAL A 115 5.68 4.02 11.47
C VAL A 115 4.29 4.60 11.18
N LEU A 116 3.24 3.94 11.67
CA LEU A 116 1.84 4.33 11.43
C LEU A 116 1.56 5.81 11.76
N ARG A 117 2.08 6.32 12.88
CA ARG A 117 1.90 7.75 13.25
C ARG A 117 2.44 8.70 12.18
N THR A 118 3.56 8.36 11.55
CA THR A 118 4.17 9.15 10.48
C THR A 118 3.34 9.03 9.20
N LEU A 119 2.91 7.82 8.85
CA LEU A 119 2.03 7.57 7.71
C LEU A 119 0.76 8.44 7.79
N PHE A 120 0.08 8.44 8.93
CA PHE A 120 -1.14 9.25 9.09
C PHE A 120 -0.90 10.76 9.04
N LYS A 121 0.25 11.24 9.53
CA LYS A 121 0.65 12.65 9.36
C LYS A 121 0.83 13.00 7.89
N VAL A 122 1.43 12.11 7.10
CA VAL A 122 1.61 12.29 5.65
C VAL A 122 0.25 12.28 4.94
N LEU A 123 -0.64 11.34 5.25
CA LEU A 123 -1.99 11.26 4.67
C LEU A 123 -2.83 12.51 4.98
N LYS A 124 -2.71 13.08 6.19
CA LYS A 124 -3.37 14.34 6.53
C LYS A 124 -2.80 15.51 5.72
N LYS A 125 -1.47 15.58 5.58
CA LYS A 125 -0.79 16.61 4.79
C LYS A 125 -1.09 16.51 3.29
N SER A 126 -1.35 15.31 2.78
CA SER A 126 -1.72 15.13 1.36
C SER A 126 -3.15 15.57 1.04
N GLY A 127 -3.92 16.04 2.03
CA GLY A 127 -5.27 16.59 1.81
C GLY A 127 -6.41 15.56 1.87
N LEU A 128 -6.17 14.36 2.39
CA LEU A 128 -7.25 13.38 2.62
C LEU A 128 -8.16 13.85 3.77
N SER A 129 -9.45 13.53 3.66
CA SER A 129 -10.42 13.86 4.71
C SER A 129 -10.11 13.14 6.01
N LEU A 130 -10.42 13.79 7.14
CA LEU A 130 -10.26 13.18 8.45
C LEU A 130 -11.12 11.92 8.60
N ASP A 131 -12.30 11.87 7.97
CA ASP A 131 -13.18 10.70 8.01
C ASP A 131 -12.53 9.48 7.35
N PHE A 132 -11.88 9.67 6.19
CA PHE A 132 -11.14 8.60 5.53
C PHE A 132 -9.93 8.15 6.34
N ILE A 133 -9.19 9.10 6.93
CA ILE A 133 -8.04 8.79 7.79
C ILE A 133 -8.48 8.00 9.03
N ASN A 134 -9.60 8.39 9.65
CA ASN A 134 -10.18 7.68 10.80
C ASN A 134 -10.66 6.28 10.41
N PHE A 135 -11.22 6.12 9.21
CA PHE A 135 -11.57 4.82 8.66
C PHE A 135 -10.33 3.92 8.50
N LEU A 136 -9.24 4.44 7.93
CA LEU A 136 -7.97 3.71 7.84
C LEU A 136 -7.43 3.36 9.24
N LEU A 137 -7.48 4.28 10.20
CA LEU A 137 -7.05 4.00 11.58
C LEU A 137 -7.79 2.80 12.17
N ARG A 138 -9.11 2.68 11.95
CA ARG A 138 -9.88 1.51 12.41
C ARG A 138 -9.43 0.19 11.77
N LEU A 139 -8.97 0.21 10.53
CA LEU A 139 -8.42 -0.99 9.87
C LEU A 139 -7.07 -1.43 10.45
N TYR A 140 -6.24 -0.49 10.91
CA TYR A 140 -4.87 -0.76 11.41
C TYR A 140 -4.75 -0.83 12.94
N HIS A 141 -5.77 -0.41 13.70
CA HIS A 141 -5.76 -0.42 15.18
C HIS A 141 -6.19 -1.75 15.80
N SER A 142 -6.51 -2.77 15.00
CA SER A 142 -6.65 -4.15 15.47
C SER A 142 -5.67 -5.04 14.70
N PRO A 143 -4.37 -5.01 15.05
CA PRO A 143 -3.45 -6.05 14.61
C PRO A 143 -3.82 -7.42 15.20
#